data_AF-A0A7S1W0A4-F1
#
_entry.id   AF-A0A7S1W0A4-F1
#
_cell.length_a   1.000
_cell.length_b   1.000
_cell.length_c   1.000
_cell.angle_alpha   90.00
_cell.angle_beta   90.00
_cell.angle_gamma   90.00
#
_symmetry.space_group_name_H-M   'P 1'
#
loop_
_entity.id
_entity.type
_entity.pdbx_description
1 polymer ?
#
loop_
_entity_poly.entity_id
_entity_poly.type
_entity_poly.pdbx_seq_one_letter_code
_entity_poly.pdbx_strand_id
1 'polypeptide(L)'
;RAPKEGPADEVAVTFSASHEARKLNGSYFRKPGVLMNGRPVYVRGREHLVFIDDGTWVIKEGSSGETGAYVYAYCGDASLEPFSAREPWYVMDDADGFVVDERARVVLGPRRFNSRD
;
A
#
# COMPACT_ATOMS: atom_id res chain seq x y z
N ARG A 1 -16.51 -22.03 15.47
CA ARG A 1 -16.68 -20.78 14.71
C ARG A 1 -15.29 -20.26 14.39
N ALA A 2 -14.81 -20.38 13.15
CA ALA A 2 -13.50 -19.85 12.78
C ALA A 2 -13.50 -18.33 13.02
N PRO A 3 -12.41 -17.72 13.52
CA PRO A 3 -12.28 -16.27 13.45
C PRO A 3 -12.36 -15.89 11.97
N LYS A 4 -13.31 -15.04 11.60
CA LYS A 4 -13.30 -14.41 10.28
C LYS A 4 -12.06 -13.53 10.28
N GLU A 5 -10.98 -14.00 9.68
CA GLU A 5 -9.78 -13.20 9.48
C GLU A 5 -10.18 -12.01 8.62
N GLY A 6 -10.34 -10.85 9.27
CA GLY A 6 -10.52 -9.58 8.57
C GLY A 6 -9.22 -9.19 7.87
N PRO A 7 -9.28 -8.28 6.89
CA PRO A 7 -8.07 -7.70 6.29
C PRO A 7 -7.12 -7.17 7.37
N ALA A 8 -5.82 -7.28 7.10
CA ALA A 8 -4.77 -6.87 8.02
C ALA A 8 -4.97 -5.43 8.52
N ASP A 9 -4.72 -5.17 9.80
CA ASP A 9 -4.86 -3.82 10.37
C ASP A 9 -3.68 -2.89 10.01
N GLU A 10 -2.54 -3.48 9.62
CA GLU A 10 -1.31 -2.78 9.32
C GLU A 10 -0.57 -3.44 8.15
N VAL A 11 0.01 -2.61 7.29
CA VAL A 11 0.91 -3.00 6.20
C VAL A 11 2.21 -2.22 6.35
N ALA A 12 3.34 -2.92 6.35
CA ALA A 12 4.66 -2.30 6.37
C ALA A 12 5.21 -2.23 4.95
N VAL A 13 5.64 -1.04 4.53
CA VAL A 13 6.21 -0.75 3.21
C VAL A 13 7.69 -0.41 3.35
N THR A 14 8.52 -1.04 2.53
CA THR A 14 9.96 -0.76 2.40
C THR A 14 10.35 -0.73 0.92
N PHE A 15 10.81 0.43 0.50
CA PHE A 15 11.41 0.74 -0.79
C PHE A 15 12.85 1.25 -0.59
N SER A 16 13.68 1.05 -1.60
CA SER A 16 15.12 1.26 -1.60
C SER A 16 15.66 1.86 -2.90
N ALA A 17 14.89 1.89 -3.99
CA ALA A 17 15.39 2.28 -5.31
C ALA A 17 15.87 3.74 -5.40
N SER A 18 15.22 4.66 -4.68
CA SER A 18 15.53 6.10 -4.71
C SER A 18 15.37 6.76 -3.33
N HIS A 19 15.87 7.98 -3.16
CA HIS A 19 15.60 8.79 -1.97
C HIS A 19 14.10 9.15 -1.86
N GLU A 20 13.44 9.51 -2.95
CA GLU A 20 12.00 9.78 -2.96
C GLU A 20 11.17 8.56 -2.54
N ALA A 21 11.49 7.37 -3.04
CA ALA A 21 10.80 6.14 -2.67
C ALA A 21 10.94 5.82 -1.18
N ARG A 22 12.13 6.06 -0.59
CA ARG A 22 12.36 5.82 0.84
C ARG A 22 11.49 6.68 1.75
N LYS A 23 11.01 7.84 1.28
CA LYS A 23 10.04 8.66 2.04
C LYS A 23 8.70 7.93 2.22
N LEU A 24 8.37 6.96 1.36
CA LEU A 24 7.15 6.16 1.45
C LEU A 24 7.24 5.00 2.46
N ASN A 25 8.42 4.75 3.04
CA ASN A 25 8.65 3.62 3.95
C ASN A 25 7.99 3.79 5.31
N GLY A 26 7.39 2.72 5.82
CA GLY A 26 6.82 2.67 7.17
C GLY A 26 5.50 1.92 7.23
N SER A 27 4.81 2.09 8.34
CA SER A 27 3.54 1.42 8.61
C SER A 27 2.35 2.23 8.08
N TYR A 28 1.54 1.59 7.26
CA TYR A 28 0.25 2.08 6.80
C TYR A 28 -0.85 1.33 7.56
N PHE A 29 -1.75 2.08 8.17
CA PHE A 29 -2.83 1.53 8.98
C PHE A 29 -4.11 1.49 8.19
N ARG A 30 -4.84 0.38 8.32
CA ARG A 30 -6.11 0.20 7.64
C ARG A 30 -7.12 1.24 8.11
N LYS A 31 -7.84 1.84 7.16
CA LYS A 31 -8.97 2.72 7.45
C LYS A 31 -10.25 1.87 7.66
N PRO A 32 -10.81 1.78 8.89
CA PRO A 32 -11.91 0.86 9.16
C PRO A 32 -13.16 1.17 8.33
N GLY A 33 -13.76 0.14 7.74
CA GLY A 33 -14.98 0.25 6.96
C GLY A 33 -14.85 0.96 5.61
N VAL A 34 -13.63 1.39 5.23
CA VAL A 34 -13.39 2.05 3.94
C VAL A 34 -12.77 1.08 2.96
N LEU A 35 -13.42 0.94 1.81
CA LEU A 35 -12.95 0.16 0.69
C LEU A 35 -12.82 1.05 -0.55
N MET A 36 -11.84 0.75 -1.39
CA MET A 36 -11.72 1.26 -2.75
C MET A 36 -11.70 0.07 -3.69
N ASN A 37 -12.61 0.03 -4.67
CA ASN A 37 -12.73 -1.08 -5.61
C ASN A 37 -12.79 -2.47 -4.94
N GLY A 38 -13.55 -2.54 -3.84
CA GLY A 38 -13.75 -3.75 -3.05
C GLY A 38 -12.54 -4.17 -2.20
N ARG A 39 -11.48 -3.36 -2.13
CA ARG A 39 -10.24 -3.65 -1.38
C ARG A 39 -10.01 -2.66 -0.25
N PRO A 40 -9.29 -3.06 0.81
CA PRO A 40 -8.99 -2.18 1.93
C PRO A 40 -8.15 -0.97 1.52
N VAL A 41 -8.39 0.15 2.20
CA VAL A 41 -7.58 1.36 2.13
C VAL A 41 -6.65 1.41 3.34
N TYR A 42 -5.37 1.64 3.10
CA TYR A 42 -4.35 1.83 4.13
C TYR A 42 -3.81 3.25 4.09
N VAL A 43 -3.49 3.84 5.25
CA VAL A 43 -3.12 5.26 5.37
C VAL A 43 -1.91 5.44 6.27
N ARG A 44 -1.00 6.32 5.85
CA ARG A 44 0.12 6.82 6.65
C ARG A 44 0.24 8.32 6.40
N GLY A 45 -0.09 9.15 7.39
CA GLY A 45 -0.09 10.60 7.20
C GLY A 45 -1.06 11.02 6.09
N ARG A 46 -0.53 11.59 5.00
CA ARG A 46 -1.32 12.00 3.82
C ARG A 46 -1.32 10.94 2.71
N GLU A 47 -0.43 9.96 2.81
CA GLU A 47 -0.29 8.92 1.81
C GLU A 47 -1.30 7.80 2.04
N HIS A 48 -1.94 7.39 0.96
CA HIS A 48 -2.94 6.34 0.91
C HIS A 48 -2.43 5.21 0.01
N LEU A 49 -2.44 3.99 0.53
CA LEU A 49 -2.22 2.76 -0.22
C LEU A 49 -3.59 2.17 -0.57
N VAL A 50 -3.94 2.22 -1.87
CA VAL A 50 -5.28 1.93 -2.38
C VAL A 50 -5.24 1.16 -3.69
N PHE A 51 -6.30 0.43 -4.00
CA PHE A 51 -6.47 -0.24 -5.29
C PHE A 51 -7.40 0.58 -6.19
N ILE A 52 -6.91 1.03 -7.32
CA ILE A 52 -7.64 1.96 -8.21
C ILE A 52 -8.26 1.23 -9.42
N ASP A 53 -9.05 1.97 -10.20
CA ASP A 53 -9.97 1.42 -11.20
C ASP A 53 -9.26 0.67 -12.34
N ASP A 54 -7.97 0.98 -12.58
CA ASP A 54 -7.16 0.33 -13.62
C ASP A 54 -6.59 -1.03 -13.20
N GLY A 55 -6.89 -1.50 -11.98
CA GLY A 55 -6.42 -2.79 -11.48
C GLY A 55 -5.07 -2.74 -10.78
N THR A 56 -4.61 -1.56 -10.37
CA THR A 56 -3.28 -1.34 -9.78
C THR A 56 -3.37 -0.97 -8.30
N TRP A 57 -2.45 -1.49 -7.49
CA TRP A 57 -2.18 -0.96 -6.16
C TRP A 57 -1.30 0.29 -6.26
N VAL A 58 -1.69 1.39 -5.62
CA VAL A 58 -0.93 2.65 -5.66
C VAL A 58 -0.72 3.23 -4.27
N ILE A 59 0.41 3.90 -4.07
CA ILE A 59 0.60 4.86 -2.98
C ILE A 59 0.46 6.25 -3.58
N LYS A 60 -0.49 7.05 -3.07
CA LYS A 60 -0.78 8.41 -3.58
C LYS A 60 -1.17 9.36 -2.45
N GLU A 61 -1.10 10.66 -2.71
CA GLU A 61 -1.76 11.64 -1.85
C GLU A 61 -3.28 11.65 -2.12
N GLY A 62 -4.06 11.68 -1.04
CA GLY A 62 -5.52 11.68 -1.09
C GLY A 62 -6.15 10.30 -1.28
N SER A 63 -7.41 10.17 -0.86
CA SER A 63 -8.12 8.90 -0.79
C SER A 63 -9.04 8.60 -1.97
N SER A 64 -9.02 9.40 -3.05
CA SER A 64 -9.89 9.17 -4.21
C SER A 64 -9.39 7.97 -5.04
N GLY A 65 -10.30 7.25 -5.69
CA GLY A 65 -9.96 6.18 -6.65
C GLY A 65 -9.47 6.70 -8.00
N GLU A 66 -9.51 8.02 -8.21
CA GLU A 66 -9.23 8.67 -9.50
C GLU A 66 -7.77 8.50 -9.94
N THR A 67 -7.62 8.07 -11.18
CA THR A 67 -6.41 8.04 -11.99
C THR A 67 -6.07 9.48 -12.39
N GLY A 68 -5.13 10.13 -11.68
CA GLY A 68 -4.75 11.52 -11.94
C GLY A 68 -4.21 12.29 -10.72
N ALA A 69 -4.33 11.72 -9.52
CA ALA A 69 -3.65 12.25 -8.33
C ALA A 69 -2.13 11.99 -8.38
N TYR A 70 -1.38 12.67 -7.51
CA TYR A 70 0.05 12.44 -7.28
C TYR A 70 0.33 10.99 -6.82
N VAL A 71 0.52 10.08 -7.78
CA VAL A 71 0.94 8.69 -7.55
C VAL A 71 2.45 8.69 -7.30
N TYR A 72 2.85 8.04 -6.22
CA TYR A 72 4.24 7.96 -5.77
C TYR A 72 4.86 6.58 -5.96
N ALA A 73 4.02 5.55 -5.94
CA ALA A 73 4.40 4.18 -6.24
C ALA A 73 3.21 3.41 -6.77
N TYR A 74 3.44 2.40 -7.61
CA TYR A 74 2.40 1.53 -8.12
C TYR A 74 2.87 0.08 -8.33
N CYS A 75 1.93 -0.85 -8.29
CA CYS A 75 2.13 -2.26 -8.57
C CYS A 75 0.92 -2.81 -9.33
N GLY A 76 1.15 -3.26 -10.57
CA GLY A 76 0.11 -3.74 -11.49
C GLY A 76 -0.44 -5.13 -11.16
N ASP A 77 -0.67 -5.41 -9.89
CA ASP A 77 -1.12 -6.71 -9.39
C ASP A 77 -2.57 -6.64 -8.89
N ALA A 78 -3.41 -7.56 -9.36
CA ALA A 78 -4.84 -7.59 -9.04
C ALA A 78 -5.18 -8.29 -7.70
N SER A 79 -4.20 -8.59 -6.85
CA SER A 79 -4.40 -9.21 -5.54
C SER A 79 -5.38 -8.44 -4.66
N LEU A 80 -6.09 -9.15 -3.78
CA LEU A 80 -7.05 -8.56 -2.83
C LEU A 80 -6.39 -7.70 -1.75
N GLU A 81 -5.09 -7.89 -1.54
CA GLU A 81 -4.31 -7.25 -0.48
C GLU A 81 -2.93 -6.88 -1.03
N PRO A 82 -2.38 -5.70 -0.69
CA PRO A 82 -1.17 -5.21 -1.33
C PRO A 82 0.07 -6.05 -0.98
N PHE A 83 0.07 -6.69 0.19
CA PHE A 83 1.14 -7.59 0.63
C PHE A 83 1.08 -8.99 -0.02
N SER A 84 0.05 -9.27 -0.81
CA SER A 84 -0.07 -10.51 -1.60
C SER A 84 0.36 -10.32 -3.05
N ALA A 85 0.72 -9.09 -3.45
CA ALA A 85 1.17 -8.78 -4.79
C ALA A 85 2.48 -9.52 -5.13
N ARG A 86 2.57 -9.98 -6.37
CA ARG A 86 3.72 -10.72 -6.92
C ARG A 86 4.45 -9.93 -8.00
N GLU A 87 3.76 -9.00 -8.65
CA GLU A 87 4.38 -8.08 -9.60
C GLU A 87 5.30 -7.09 -8.89
N PRO A 88 6.33 -6.58 -9.59
CA PRO A 88 7.24 -5.59 -9.03
C PRO A 88 6.52 -4.29 -8.69
N TRP A 89 7.07 -3.59 -7.69
CA TRP A 89 6.70 -2.20 -7.41
C TRP A 89 7.54 -1.25 -8.23
N TYR A 90 6.87 -0.29 -8.85
CA TYR A 90 7.47 0.86 -9.51
C TYR A 90 7.32 2.05 -8.57
N VAL A 91 8.41 2.75 -8.31
CA VAL A 91 8.48 3.85 -7.33
C VAL A 91 9.05 5.09 -8.00
N MET A 92 8.70 6.28 -7.52
CA MET A 92 9.27 7.52 -8.05
C MET A 92 10.80 7.50 -7.97
N ASP A 93 11.45 7.88 -9.06
CA ASP A 93 12.90 8.09 -9.09
C ASP A 93 13.28 9.46 -8.48
N ASP A 94 14.55 9.66 -8.17
CA ASP A 94 15.07 10.94 -7.65
C ASP A 94 15.14 12.04 -8.71
N ALA A 95 15.12 11.66 -9.99
CA ALA A 95 14.99 12.58 -11.12
C ALA A 95 13.51 12.78 -11.48
N ASP A 96 13.06 12.09 -12.53
CA ASP A 96 11.67 12.14 -13.01
C ASP A 96 11.23 10.73 -13.43
N GLY A 97 9.95 10.44 -13.23
CA GLY A 97 9.34 9.17 -13.63
C GLY A 97 9.42 8.08 -12.56
N PHE A 98 9.32 6.83 -13.00
CA PHE A 98 9.28 5.66 -12.13
C PHE A 98 10.37 4.66 -12.49
N VAL A 99 10.93 4.05 -11.46
CA VAL A 99 11.92 2.97 -11.55
C VAL A 99 11.39 1.73 -10.82
N VAL A 100 11.74 0.54 -11.31
CA VAL A 100 11.44 -0.72 -10.62
C VAL A 100 12.28 -0.81 -9.35
N ASP A 101 11.65 -1.16 -8.24
CA ASP A 101 12.33 -1.50 -6.99
C ASP A 101 12.32 -3.02 -6.78
N GLU A 102 13.36 -3.70 -7.25
CA GLU A 102 13.52 -5.15 -7.12
C GLU A 102 13.61 -5.62 -5.66
N ARG A 103 13.86 -4.70 -4.74
CA ARG A 103 13.97 -4.96 -3.30
C ARG A 103 12.77 -4.47 -2.52
N ALA A 104 11.72 -4.02 -3.20
CA ALA A 104 10.47 -3.64 -2.58
C ALA A 104 9.93 -4.76 -1.69
N ARG A 105 9.42 -4.37 -0.52
CA ARG A 105 8.73 -5.24 0.42
C ARG A 105 7.48 -4.53 0.91
N VAL A 106 6.34 -5.09 0.56
CA VAL A 106 5.04 -4.75 1.14
C VAL A 106 4.57 -5.98 1.88
N VAL A 107 4.54 -5.90 3.21
CA VAL A 107 4.30 -7.06 4.07
C VAL A 107 3.24 -6.76 5.11
N LEU A 108 2.60 -7.82 5.61
CA LEU A 108 1.69 -7.70 6.75
C LEU A 108 2.46 -7.14 7.96
N GLY A 109 1.94 -6.07 8.56
CA GLY A 109 2.49 -5.51 9.79
C GLY A 109 2.35 -6.48 10.97
N PRO A 110 3.13 -6.30 12.04
CA PRO A 110 3.03 -7.14 13.23
C PRO A 110 1.60 -7.07 13.80
N ARG A 111 0.95 -8.24 13.95
CA ARG A 111 -0.38 -8.32 14.59
C ARG A 111 -0.24 -7.79 16.02
N ARG A 112 -0.82 -6.63 16.32
CA ARG A 112 -0.96 -6.19 17.71
C ARG A 112 -1.99 -7.08 18.39
N PHE A 113 -1.52 -8.07 19.14
CA PHE A 113 -2.38 -8.75 20.10
C PHE A 113 -2.69 -7.75 21.22
N ASN A 114 -3.92 -7.23 21.24
CA ASN A 114 -4.45 -6.60 22.44
C ASN A 114 -4.62 -7.71 23.49
N SER A 115 -3.64 -7.87 24.39
CA SER A 115 -3.89 -8.46 25.69
C SER A 115 -4.78 -7.49 26.46
N ARG A 116 -6.07 -7.80 26.52
CA ARG A 116 -6.95 -7.21 27.54
C ARG A 116 -6.70 -7.99 28.82
N ASP A 117 -6.03 -7.35 29.78
CA ASP A 117 -6.21 -7.62 31.21
C ASP A 117 -7.58 -7.10 31.67
#